data_AF-A0A699YRY7-F1
#
_entry.id   AF-A0A699YRY7-F1
#
_cell.length_a   1.000
_cell.length_b   1.000
_cell.length_c   1.000
_cell.angle_alpha   90.00
_cell.angle_beta   90.00
_cell.angle_gamma   90.00
#
_symmetry.space_group_name_H-M   'P 1'
#
loop_
_entity.id
_entity.type
_entity.pdbx_description
1 polymer ?
#
loop_
_entity_poly.entity_id
_entity_poly.type
_entity_poly.pdbx_seq_one_letter_code
_entity_poly.pdbx_strand_id
1 'polypeptide(L)'
;MAGLPFVCFGTLPLCSTNRVVLDKGLTRAKQYLSFLQRGGRMQGIVEFVLSGHRLKVTIPKEGVTIVFAPSGIKTPSRAQPAQHGKPAVQGEPFADEAVSFTRELALQHDCEVMVETMDRGGTFLGSISILPTHPQAKPVSLALALLRAGLARLQPNVDPFRLPDGAEMVALQKAARDARLKIWQNWTPEMERAETGEDEEDSALGTNGNGAAGHRQLEVAVTEVVDASEFYVQRVHEPRVQWVAEQMQAVAAAPPPPIPPELRAGQLCCAQFSLDKQWYRAYVEKTMPLSSQYQVYFIDFGNKEVVSDKCVRQMEPALAAVPPQALQCCLAYLKVPIAGVEYANEARALLTQLLGGGQPLTATVISKEKPGAKDNAKHPRWANNKLAVTLVEPNSQGDVAVELLCAGLARLPKLTRVKDPLAKQAIQDLSPYEEEAREARRGLYTYGDPGDSEDEEKPAPKAAAWGKPR
;
A
#
# COMPACT_ATOMS: atom_id res chain seq x y z
N MET A 1 -21.31 -59.99 -44.80
CA MET A 1 -20.62 -60.80 -43.77
C MET A 1 -19.12 -60.63 -43.94
N ALA A 2 -18.45 -59.99 -42.98
CA ALA A 2 -17.04 -60.18 -42.66
C ALA A 2 -16.77 -59.41 -41.35
N GLY A 3 -16.67 -60.14 -40.23
CA GLY A 3 -16.23 -59.62 -38.93
C GLY A 3 -14.70 -59.54 -38.88
N LEU A 4 -14.12 -58.58 -38.16
CA LEU A 4 -13.56 -58.68 -36.80
C LEU A 4 -12.73 -57.39 -36.55
N PRO A 5 -12.28 -57.04 -35.33
CA PRO A 5 -12.83 -57.30 -34.00
C PRO A 5 -13.07 -55.99 -33.20
N PHE A 6 -14.05 -56.02 -32.31
CA PHE A 6 -14.17 -55.03 -31.22
C PHE A 6 -12.99 -55.22 -30.27
N VAL A 7 -12.05 -54.27 -30.26
CA VAL A 7 -11.06 -54.17 -29.18
C VAL A 7 -11.71 -53.37 -28.06
N CYS A 8 -12.23 -54.08 -27.06
CA CYS A 8 -12.52 -53.50 -25.75
C CYS A 8 -11.20 -53.01 -25.14
N PHE A 9 -10.85 -51.74 -25.36
CA PHE A 9 -9.94 -51.06 -24.44
C PHE A 9 -10.70 -50.87 -23.13
N GLY A 10 -10.19 -51.55 -22.11
CA GLY A 10 -10.83 -51.71 -20.83
C GLY A 10 -11.38 -50.41 -20.26
N THR A 11 -12.57 -50.50 -19.72
CA THR A 11 -13.00 -49.74 -18.54
C THR A 11 -11.85 -49.75 -17.53
N LEU A 12 -11.03 -48.70 -17.56
CA LEU A 12 -10.17 -48.39 -16.43
C LEU A 12 -11.10 -48.28 -15.22
N PRO A 13 -10.80 -49.01 -14.13
CA PRO A 13 -11.59 -48.88 -12.92
C PRO A 13 -11.56 -47.41 -12.52
N LEU A 14 -12.71 -46.87 -12.13
CA LEU A 14 -12.81 -45.62 -11.37
C LEU A 14 -11.94 -45.81 -10.12
N CYS A 15 -10.64 -45.55 -10.29
CA CYS A 15 -9.68 -45.57 -9.22
C CYS A 15 -10.11 -44.43 -8.31
N SER A 16 -10.63 -44.81 -7.15
CA SER A 16 -10.72 -43.96 -5.97
C SER A 16 -9.29 -43.51 -5.63
N THR A 17 -8.75 -42.57 -6.40
CA THR A 17 -7.59 -41.80 -5.99
C THR A 17 -8.02 -41.01 -4.76
N ASN A 18 -7.30 -41.20 -3.65
CA ASN A 18 -7.42 -40.37 -2.45
C ASN A 18 -7.13 -38.92 -2.84
N ARG A 19 -8.14 -38.22 -3.34
CA ARG A 19 -8.02 -36.87 -3.87
C ARG A 19 -8.09 -35.90 -2.72
N VAL A 20 -7.03 -35.12 -2.55
CA VAL A 20 -6.94 -34.16 -1.45
C VAL A 20 -7.70 -32.90 -1.82
N VAL A 21 -8.83 -32.66 -1.15
CA VAL A 21 -9.65 -31.46 -1.35
C VAL A 21 -9.15 -30.34 -0.42
N LEU A 22 -8.65 -29.25 -1.00
CA LEU A 22 -8.03 -28.13 -0.25
C LEU A 22 -9.00 -26.98 0.04
N ASP A 23 -10.31 -27.17 -0.17
CA ASP A 23 -11.38 -26.16 0.01
C ASP A 23 -11.66 -25.80 1.48
N LYS A 24 -11.58 -26.77 2.40
CA LYS A 24 -12.08 -26.60 3.79
C LYS A 24 -10.99 -26.47 4.87
N GLY A 25 -9.73 -26.27 4.49
CA GLY A 25 -8.62 -26.27 5.45
C GLY A 25 -7.48 -25.34 5.09
N LEU A 26 -7.52 -24.10 5.61
CA LEU A 26 -6.50 -23.06 5.38
C LEU A 26 -5.07 -23.56 5.67
N THR A 27 -4.89 -24.34 6.73
CA THR A 27 -3.58 -24.91 7.11
C THR A 27 -3.04 -25.88 6.05
N ARG A 28 -3.90 -26.73 5.49
CA ARG A 28 -3.50 -27.67 4.42
C ARG A 28 -3.24 -26.93 3.11
N ALA A 29 -4.09 -25.96 2.77
CA ALA A 29 -3.92 -25.17 1.57
C ALA A 29 -2.58 -24.41 1.57
N LYS A 30 -2.18 -23.84 2.73
CA LYS A 30 -0.85 -23.21 2.91
C LYS A 30 0.33 -24.17 2.73
N GLN A 31 0.21 -25.42 3.20
CA GLN A 31 1.26 -26.42 3.03
C GLN A 31 1.48 -26.76 1.54
N TYR A 32 0.42 -26.82 0.76
CA TYR A 32 0.46 -27.14 -0.67
C TYR A 32 0.83 -25.95 -1.56
N LEU A 33 0.77 -24.71 -1.08
CA LEU A 33 1.08 -23.52 -1.87
C LEU A 33 2.48 -23.57 -2.52
N SER A 34 3.50 -23.87 -1.72
CA SER A 34 4.89 -23.93 -2.23
C SER A 34 5.08 -25.03 -3.29
N PHE A 35 4.30 -26.10 -3.22
CA PHE A 35 4.31 -27.18 -4.18
C PHE A 35 3.66 -26.75 -5.51
N LEU A 36 2.47 -26.16 -5.43
CA LEU A 36 1.72 -25.70 -6.60
C LEU A 36 2.43 -24.54 -7.33
N GLN A 37 3.11 -23.65 -6.61
CA GLN A 37 3.95 -22.60 -7.21
C GLN A 37 5.11 -23.19 -8.03
N ARG A 38 5.75 -24.26 -7.54
CA ARG A 38 6.84 -24.94 -8.25
C ARG A 38 6.35 -25.79 -9.42
N GLY A 39 5.09 -26.23 -9.39
CA GLY A 39 4.47 -27.00 -10.47
C GLY A 39 4.29 -26.20 -11.78
N GLY A 40 4.41 -24.87 -11.73
CA GLY A 40 4.30 -24.02 -12.91
C GLY A 40 2.92 -24.13 -13.56
N ARG A 41 2.89 -24.44 -14.87
CA ARG A 41 1.65 -24.65 -15.62
C ARG A 41 1.15 -26.08 -15.45
N MET A 42 -0.01 -26.23 -14.84
CA MET A 42 -0.63 -27.51 -14.54
C MET A 42 -1.95 -27.64 -15.30
N GLN A 43 -2.16 -28.81 -15.90
CA GLN A 43 -3.43 -29.16 -16.53
C GLN A 43 -4.44 -29.63 -15.49
N GLY A 44 -5.65 -29.12 -15.58
CA GLY A 44 -6.75 -29.43 -14.69
C GLY A 44 -8.09 -29.39 -15.38
N ILE A 45 -9.14 -29.69 -14.62
CA ILE A 45 -10.53 -29.70 -15.07
C ILE A 45 -11.34 -28.85 -14.10
N VAL A 46 -12.13 -27.91 -14.63
CA VAL A 46 -13.03 -27.08 -13.82
C VAL A 46 -14.24 -27.91 -13.40
N GLU A 47 -14.32 -28.24 -12.12
CA GLU A 47 -15.36 -29.09 -11.55
C GLU A 47 -16.62 -28.28 -11.20
N PHE A 48 -16.44 -27.05 -10.72
CA PHE A 48 -17.55 -26.21 -10.26
C PHE A 48 -17.23 -24.72 -10.34
N VAL A 49 -18.24 -23.89 -10.57
CA VAL A 49 -18.14 -22.43 -10.55
C VAL A 49 -18.79 -21.89 -9.28
N LEU A 50 -17.97 -21.39 -8.36
CA LEU A 50 -18.40 -20.86 -7.06
C LEU A 50 -18.92 -19.42 -7.18
N SER A 51 -18.25 -18.61 -7.98
CA SER A 51 -18.64 -17.23 -8.32
C SER A 51 -18.12 -16.87 -9.71
N GLY A 52 -18.39 -15.67 -10.20
CA GLY A 52 -17.99 -15.25 -11.56
C GLY A 52 -16.51 -15.46 -11.88
N HIS A 53 -15.60 -15.34 -10.90
CA HIS A 53 -14.16 -15.60 -11.09
C HIS A 53 -13.61 -16.73 -10.23
N ARG A 54 -14.34 -17.23 -9.21
CA ARG A 54 -13.85 -18.34 -8.36
C ARG A 54 -14.35 -19.68 -8.85
N LEU A 55 -13.43 -20.61 -8.99
CA LEU A 55 -13.63 -21.93 -9.57
C LEU A 55 -13.11 -23.01 -8.62
N LYS A 56 -13.69 -24.19 -8.70
CA LYS A 56 -13.13 -25.41 -8.10
C LYS A 56 -12.45 -26.19 -9.22
N VAL A 57 -11.13 -26.32 -9.15
CA VAL A 57 -10.30 -26.95 -10.19
C VAL A 57 -9.69 -28.25 -9.66
N THR A 58 -9.84 -29.29 -10.46
CA THR A 58 -9.20 -30.59 -10.27
C THR A 58 -7.87 -30.59 -10.99
N ILE A 59 -6.77 -30.97 -10.32
CA ILE A 59 -5.48 -31.19 -10.99
C ILE A 59 -5.17 -32.68 -10.87
N PRO A 60 -5.48 -33.51 -11.90
CA PRO A 60 -5.37 -34.96 -11.80
C PRO A 60 -3.96 -35.46 -11.53
N LYS A 61 -2.95 -34.87 -12.18
CA LYS A 61 -1.53 -35.24 -12.04
C LYS A 61 -1.05 -35.10 -10.60
N GLU A 62 -1.55 -34.08 -9.91
CA GLU A 62 -1.18 -33.78 -8.53
C GLU A 62 -2.14 -34.38 -7.50
N GLY A 63 -3.23 -35.01 -7.94
CA GLY A 63 -4.23 -35.62 -7.06
C GLY A 63 -4.95 -34.63 -6.13
N VAL A 64 -4.99 -33.34 -6.49
CA VAL A 64 -5.57 -32.28 -5.64
C VAL A 64 -6.80 -31.61 -6.26
N THR A 65 -7.66 -31.10 -5.38
CA THR A 65 -8.71 -30.14 -5.72
C THR A 65 -8.40 -28.81 -5.05
N ILE A 66 -8.39 -27.75 -5.83
CA ILE A 66 -8.17 -26.40 -5.32
C ILE A 66 -9.34 -25.48 -5.63
N VAL A 67 -9.56 -24.50 -4.76
CA VAL A 67 -10.36 -23.32 -5.10
C VAL A 67 -9.41 -22.31 -5.73
N PHE A 68 -9.69 -21.89 -6.96
CA PHE A 68 -8.82 -21.06 -7.77
C PHE A 68 -9.55 -19.80 -8.25
N ALA A 69 -8.84 -18.69 -8.33
CA ALA A 69 -9.33 -17.47 -8.95
C ALA A 69 -8.23 -16.78 -9.77
N PRO A 70 -8.57 -16.16 -10.92
CA PRO A 70 -7.61 -15.38 -11.69
C PRO A 70 -7.11 -14.17 -10.90
N SER A 71 -5.80 -13.93 -10.92
CA SER A 71 -5.14 -12.77 -10.31
C SER A 71 -5.59 -11.46 -10.97
N GLY A 72 -5.72 -10.41 -10.17
CA GLY A 72 -5.90 -9.04 -10.66
C GLY A 72 -7.32 -8.63 -11.05
N ILE A 73 -8.30 -9.54 -11.04
CA ILE A 73 -9.70 -9.21 -11.37
C ILE A 73 -10.67 -9.54 -10.22
N LYS A 74 -11.83 -8.87 -10.23
CA LYS A 74 -12.95 -9.13 -9.33
C LYS A 74 -14.26 -9.04 -10.11
N THR A 75 -15.18 -9.95 -9.84
CA THR A 75 -16.54 -9.96 -10.42
C THR A 75 -17.55 -9.50 -9.38
N PRO A 76 -18.71 -8.98 -9.81
CA PRO A 76 -19.78 -8.59 -8.90
C PRO A 76 -20.21 -9.74 -7.98
N SER A 77 -20.48 -9.40 -6.72
CA SER A 77 -20.83 -10.36 -5.66
C SER A 77 -22.30 -10.76 -5.74
N ARG A 78 -22.59 -12.07 -5.73
CA ARG A 78 -23.98 -12.56 -5.68
C ARG A 78 -24.58 -12.32 -4.29
N ALA A 79 -25.90 -12.11 -4.23
CA ALA A 79 -26.64 -12.02 -2.99
C ALA A 79 -26.45 -13.31 -2.15
N GLN A 80 -26.13 -13.16 -0.87
CA GLN A 80 -25.97 -14.28 0.06
C GLN A 80 -26.96 -14.16 1.23
N PRO A 81 -27.74 -15.22 1.53
CA PRO A 81 -28.61 -15.23 2.69
C PRO A 81 -27.77 -15.18 3.98
N ALA A 82 -28.35 -14.63 5.04
CA ALA A 82 -27.70 -14.60 6.34
C ALA A 82 -27.41 -16.04 6.81
N GLN A 83 -26.14 -16.31 7.16
CA GLN A 83 -25.70 -17.64 7.58
C GLN A 83 -24.59 -17.52 8.63
N HIS A 84 -24.67 -18.31 9.70
CA HIS A 84 -23.65 -18.40 10.76
C HIS A 84 -23.15 -17.04 11.30
N GLY A 85 -24.07 -16.19 11.75
CA GLY A 85 -23.72 -14.90 12.39
C GLY A 85 -23.22 -13.82 11.42
N LYS A 86 -23.24 -14.05 10.11
CA LYS A 86 -22.97 -13.02 9.10
C LYS A 86 -24.29 -12.43 8.58
N PRO A 87 -24.40 -11.10 8.46
CA PRO A 87 -25.58 -10.45 7.90
C PRO A 87 -25.78 -10.83 6.43
N ALA A 88 -27.01 -10.74 5.94
CA ALA A 88 -27.31 -10.95 4.53
C ALA A 88 -26.57 -9.93 3.67
N VAL A 89 -25.90 -10.40 2.62
CA VAL A 89 -25.16 -9.54 1.69
C VAL A 89 -26.05 -9.28 0.48
N GLN A 90 -26.35 -8.02 0.21
CA GLN A 90 -27.07 -7.61 -0.99
C GLN A 90 -26.21 -7.91 -2.23
N GLY A 91 -26.81 -8.50 -3.26
CA GLY A 91 -26.11 -8.81 -4.50
C GLY A 91 -25.85 -7.56 -5.34
N GLU A 92 -24.68 -7.52 -5.97
CA GLU A 92 -24.32 -6.51 -6.95
C GLU A 92 -25.00 -6.80 -8.31
N PRO A 93 -25.36 -5.77 -9.09
CA PRO A 93 -25.89 -5.94 -10.44
C PRO A 93 -24.97 -6.80 -11.32
N PHE A 94 -25.56 -7.61 -12.21
CA PHE A 94 -24.85 -8.50 -13.15
C PHE A 94 -24.04 -9.65 -12.51
N ALA A 95 -24.13 -9.88 -11.19
CA ALA A 95 -23.49 -11.02 -10.52
C ALA A 95 -23.92 -12.38 -11.08
N ASP A 96 -25.21 -12.56 -11.36
CA ASP A 96 -25.74 -13.81 -11.91
C ASP A 96 -25.32 -14.05 -13.36
N GLU A 97 -25.20 -12.97 -14.13
CA GLU A 97 -24.72 -13.02 -15.50
C GLU A 97 -23.23 -13.36 -15.55
N ALA A 98 -22.41 -12.79 -14.65
CA ALA A 98 -21.00 -13.14 -14.51
C ALA A 98 -20.78 -14.62 -14.21
N VAL A 99 -21.60 -15.19 -13.31
CA VAL A 99 -21.57 -16.62 -12.99
C VAL A 99 -22.00 -17.48 -14.17
N SER A 100 -23.06 -17.08 -14.88
CA SER A 100 -23.58 -17.83 -16.03
C SER A 100 -22.58 -17.85 -17.18
N PHE A 101 -21.98 -16.70 -17.48
CA PHE A 101 -20.90 -16.56 -18.47
C PHE A 101 -19.71 -17.48 -18.16
N THR A 102 -19.24 -17.48 -16.91
CA THR A 102 -18.13 -18.35 -16.50
C THR A 102 -18.51 -19.84 -16.52
N ARG A 103 -19.77 -20.19 -16.23
CA ARG A 103 -20.24 -21.58 -16.35
C ARG A 103 -20.22 -22.05 -17.80
N GLU A 104 -20.76 -21.25 -18.71
CA GLU A 104 -20.79 -21.59 -20.13
C GLU A 104 -19.37 -21.71 -20.71
N LEU A 105 -18.45 -20.85 -20.28
CA LEU A 105 -17.08 -20.86 -20.79
C LEU A 105 -16.21 -21.95 -20.17
N ALA A 106 -16.32 -22.21 -18.87
CA ALA A 106 -15.31 -22.96 -18.12
C ALA A 106 -15.82 -24.26 -17.49
N LEU A 107 -17.12 -24.41 -17.17
CA LEU A 107 -17.59 -25.56 -16.40
C LEU A 107 -17.37 -26.86 -17.19
N GLN A 108 -16.79 -27.89 -16.55
CA GLN A 108 -16.47 -29.19 -17.16
C GLN A 108 -15.52 -29.13 -18.36
N HIS A 109 -14.78 -28.03 -18.53
CA HIS A 109 -13.75 -27.91 -19.55
C HIS A 109 -12.35 -28.12 -18.95
N ASP A 110 -11.44 -28.60 -19.80
CA ASP A 110 -10.02 -28.65 -19.49
C ASP A 110 -9.45 -27.24 -19.37
N CYS A 111 -8.56 -27.03 -18.42
CA CYS A 111 -7.90 -25.75 -18.18
C CYS A 111 -6.42 -25.92 -17.87
N GLU A 112 -5.63 -24.91 -18.20
CA GLU A 112 -4.26 -24.75 -17.73
C GLU A 112 -4.26 -23.69 -16.62
N VAL A 113 -3.77 -24.06 -15.44
CA VAL A 113 -3.64 -23.17 -14.28
C VAL A 113 -2.18 -22.97 -13.90
N MET A 114 -1.82 -21.76 -13.51
CA MET A 114 -0.53 -21.45 -12.89
C MET A 114 -0.79 -20.71 -11.59
N VAL A 115 -0.33 -21.28 -10.48
CA VAL A 115 -0.56 -20.74 -9.13
C VAL A 115 0.57 -19.78 -8.75
N GLU A 116 0.22 -18.54 -8.42
CA GLU A 116 1.18 -17.49 -8.02
C GLU A 116 1.15 -17.28 -6.51
N THR A 117 -0.03 -17.20 -5.91
CA THR A 117 -0.20 -16.88 -4.47
C THR A 117 -1.53 -17.44 -3.94
N MET A 118 -1.90 -17.07 -2.72
CA MET A 118 -3.13 -17.49 -2.06
C MET A 118 -3.71 -16.35 -1.22
N ASP A 119 -5.04 -16.25 -1.17
CA ASP A 119 -5.76 -15.30 -0.31
C ASP A 119 -5.84 -15.79 1.16
N ARG A 120 -6.36 -14.94 2.05
CA ARG A 120 -6.55 -15.31 3.48
C ARG A 120 -7.63 -16.39 3.68
N GLY A 121 -8.47 -16.63 2.68
CA GLY A 121 -9.57 -17.60 2.69
C GLY A 121 -9.19 -18.99 2.19
N GLY A 122 -7.98 -19.18 1.64
CA GLY A 122 -7.53 -20.44 1.05
C GLY A 122 -7.80 -20.58 -0.45
N THR A 123 -8.23 -19.52 -1.14
CA THR A 123 -8.31 -19.46 -2.60
C THR A 123 -6.91 -19.25 -3.17
N PHE A 124 -6.50 -20.12 -4.09
CA PHE A 124 -5.28 -19.94 -4.86
C PHE A 124 -5.50 -18.90 -5.97
N LEU A 125 -4.54 -18.00 -6.15
CA LEU A 125 -4.55 -16.92 -7.13
C LEU A 125 -3.47 -17.15 -8.19
N GLY A 126 -3.78 -16.87 -9.44
CA GLY A 126 -2.81 -16.94 -10.54
C GLY A 126 -3.47 -16.80 -11.91
N SER A 127 -2.89 -17.39 -12.95
CA SER A 127 -3.50 -17.38 -14.30
C SER A 127 -4.25 -18.68 -14.60
N ILE A 128 -5.38 -18.58 -15.29
CA ILE A 128 -6.16 -19.72 -15.78
C ILE A 128 -6.58 -19.48 -17.23
N SER A 129 -6.26 -20.46 -18.07
CA SER A 129 -6.67 -20.51 -19.47
C SER A 129 -7.55 -21.73 -19.70
N ILE A 130 -8.73 -21.53 -20.27
CA ILE A 130 -9.61 -22.63 -20.67
C ILE A 130 -9.11 -23.19 -22.00
N LEU A 131 -8.89 -24.50 -22.04
CA LEU A 131 -8.43 -25.20 -23.22
C LEU A 131 -9.65 -25.53 -24.10
N PRO A 132 -9.58 -25.27 -25.42
CA PRO A 132 -10.69 -25.53 -26.30
C PRO A 132 -10.82 -27.02 -26.62
N THR A 133 -12.05 -27.47 -26.84
CA THR A 133 -12.35 -28.84 -27.28
C THR A 133 -11.89 -29.09 -28.72
N HIS A 134 -11.80 -28.03 -29.55
CA HIS A 134 -11.33 -28.13 -30.93
C HIS A 134 -9.83 -27.83 -31.05
N PRO A 135 -9.04 -28.70 -31.71
CA PRO A 135 -7.58 -28.59 -31.78
C PRO A 135 -7.01 -27.32 -32.44
N GLN A 136 -7.82 -26.59 -33.21
CA GLN A 136 -7.40 -25.39 -33.94
C GLN A 136 -7.74 -24.08 -33.22
N ALA A 137 -8.54 -24.12 -32.15
CA ALA A 137 -8.89 -22.95 -31.38
C ALA A 137 -7.75 -22.61 -30.39
N LYS A 138 -7.62 -21.33 -30.04
CA LYS A 138 -6.63 -20.88 -29.05
C LYS A 138 -7.22 -21.00 -27.63
N PRO A 139 -6.38 -21.30 -26.62
CA PRO A 139 -6.78 -21.18 -25.22
C PRO A 139 -7.30 -19.79 -24.90
N VAL A 140 -8.34 -19.73 -24.06
CA VAL A 140 -8.98 -18.47 -23.67
C VAL A 140 -8.66 -18.19 -22.21
N SER A 141 -7.96 -17.08 -21.95
CA SER A 141 -7.76 -16.60 -20.59
C SER A 141 -9.09 -16.16 -19.99
N LEU A 142 -9.44 -16.73 -18.84
CA LEU A 142 -10.71 -16.41 -18.17
C LEU A 142 -10.77 -14.94 -17.74
N ALA A 143 -9.64 -14.39 -17.29
CA ALA A 143 -9.56 -13.01 -16.83
C ALA A 143 -9.85 -12.03 -17.98
N LEU A 144 -9.21 -12.24 -19.13
CA LEU A 144 -9.41 -11.43 -20.33
C LEU A 144 -10.84 -11.57 -20.86
N ALA A 145 -11.40 -12.78 -20.87
CA ALA A 145 -12.77 -13.01 -21.31
C ALA A 145 -13.81 -12.26 -20.45
N LEU A 146 -13.64 -12.29 -19.13
CA LEU A 146 -14.52 -11.59 -18.18
C LEU A 146 -14.42 -10.06 -18.31
N LEU A 147 -13.21 -9.52 -18.44
CA LEU A 147 -12.99 -8.08 -18.63
C LEU A 147 -13.58 -7.60 -19.97
N ARG A 148 -13.33 -8.35 -21.05
CA ARG A 148 -13.87 -8.05 -22.39
C ARG A 148 -15.40 -8.05 -22.42
N ALA A 149 -16.03 -8.94 -21.64
CA ALA A 149 -17.48 -9.00 -21.53
C ALA A 149 -18.07 -7.92 -20.61
N GLY A 150 -17.25 -7.10 -19.94
CA GLY A 150 -17.68 -6.12 -18.95
C GLY A 150 -18.29 -6.76 -17.70
N LEU A 151 -17.86 -7.98 -17.34
CA LEU A 151 -18.35 -8.74 -16.17
C LEU A 151 -17.35 -8.79 -15.01
N ALA A 152 -16.18 -8.18 -15.19
CA ALA A 152 -15.16 -8.04 -14.16
C ALA A 152 -14.52 -6.65 -14.22
N ARG A 153 -13.89 -6.27 -13.11
CA ARG A 153 -13.02 -5.09 -12.99
C ARG A 153 -11.66 -5.48 -12.42
N LEU A 154 -10.64 -4.69 -12.71
CA LEU A 154 -9.33 -4.80 -12.11
C LEU A 154 -9.38 -4.49 -10.61
N GLN A 155 -8.62 -5.24 -9.82
CA GLN A 155 -8.49 -4.98 -8.39
C GLN A 155 -7.53 -3.80 -8.16
N PRO A 156 -7.89 -2.81 -7.31
CA PRO A 156 -7.05 -1.63 -7.09
C PRO A 156 -5.72 -1.97 -6.39
N ASN A 157 -5.77 -3.01 -5.56
CA ASN A 157 -4.69 -3.43 -4.66
C ASN A 157 -3.58 -4.19 -5.40
N VAL A 158 -3.78 -4.47 -6.69
CA VAL A 158 -2.87 -5.26 -7.52
C VAL A 158 -2.43 -4.40 -8.69
N ASP A 159 -1.13 -4.10 -8.76
CA ASP A 159 -0.55 -3.43 -9.92
C ASP A 159 -0.71 -4.31 -11.17
N PRO A 160 -1.53 -3.91 -12.16
CA PRO A 160 -1.80 -4.74 -13.33
C PRO A 160 -0.53 -5.06 -14.11
N PHE A 161 0.46 -4.15 -14.12
CA PHE A 161 1.70 -4.31 -14.90
C PHE A 161 2.64 -5.38 -14.35
N ARG A 162 2.40 -5.91 -13.14
CA ARG A 162 3.13 -7.05 -12.58
C ARG A 162 2.60 -8.40 -13.08
N LEU A 163 1.41 -8.42 -13.67
CA LEU A 163 0.76 -9.64 -14.15
C LEU A 163 1.16 -9.91 -15.61
N PRO A 164 1.27 -11.19 -16.03
CA PRO A 164 1.67 -11.55 -17.39
C PRO A 164 0.82 -10.88 -18.48
N ASP A 165 -0.49 -10.79 -18.27
CA ASP A 165 -1.45 -10.21 -19.23
C ASP A 165 -1.88 -8.78 -18.84
N GLY A 166 -1.10 -8.11 -17.99
CA GLY A 166 -1.43 -6.84 -17.34
C GLY A 166 -1.91 -5.73 -18.27
N ALA A 167 -1.10 -5.43 -19.29
CA ALA A 167 -1.38 -4.36 -20.25
C ALA A 167 -2.65 -4.63 -21.07
N GLU A 168 -2.90 -5.89 -21.41
CA GLU A 168 -4.11 -6.30 -22.15
C GLU A 168 -5.36 -6.18 -21.27
N MET A 169 -5.27 -6.57 -19.99
CA MET A 169 -6.37 -6.40 -19.04
C MET A 169 -6.80 -4.94 -18.88
N VAL A 170 -5.83 -4.00 -18.79
CA VAL A 170 -6.10 -2.56 -18.73
C VAL A 170 -6.79 -2.07 -20.00
N ALA A 171 -6.30 -2.50 -21.16
CA ALA A 171 -6.90 -2.13 -22.45
C ALA A 171 -8.33 -2.65 -22.60
N LEU A 172 -8.60 -3.91 -22.20
CA LEU A 172 -9.92 -4.52 -22.27
C LEU A 172 -10.91 -3.87 -21.30
N GLN A 173 -10.48 -3.54 -20.07
CA GLN A 173 -11.32 -2.80 -19.13
C GLN A 173 -11.70 -1.43 -19.70
N LYS A 174 -10.72 -0.70 -20.26
CA LYS A 174 -10.98 0.59 -20.90
C LYS A 174 -11.99 0.45 -22.05
N ALA A 175 -11.81 -0.53 -22.92
CA ALA A 175 -12.73 -0.78 -24.03
C ALA A 175 -14.15 -1.13 -23.55
N ALA A 176 -14.28 -1.96 -22.50
CA ALA A 176 -15.57 -2.32 -21.92
C ALA A 176 -16.28 -1.11 -21.27
N ARG A 177 -15.51 -0.21 -20.67
CA ARG A 177 -15.99 1.05 -20.10
C ARG A 177 -16.44 2.03 -21.18
N ASP A 178 -15.64 2.24 -22.22
CA ASP A 178 -15.96 3.14 -23.34
C ASP A 178 -17.24 2.68 -24.06
N ALA A 179 -17.44 1.36 -24.16
CA ALA A 179 -18.64 0.74 -24.72
C ALA A 179 -19.82 0.60 -23.74
N ARG A 180 -19.67 1.04 -22.47
CA ARG A 180 -20.68 0.93 -21.40
C ARG A 180 -21.29 -0.47 -21.26
N LEU A 181 -20.44 -1.50 -21.29
CA LEU A 181 -20.88 -2.89 -21.22
C LEU A 181 -21.23 -3.31 -19.78
N LYS A 182 -22.45 -3.83 -19.58
CA LYS A 182 -22.94 -4.49 -18.35
C LYS A 182 -22.64 -3.73 -17.05
N ILE A 183 -21.63 -4.13 -16.26
CA ILE A 183 -21.27 -3.43 -15.02
C ILE A 183 -20.91 -1.96 -15.26
N TRP A 184 -20.57 -1.61 -16.51
CA TRP A 184 -20.25 -0.25 -16.96
C TRP A 184 -21.45 0.54 -17.51
N GLN A 185 -22.67 -0.01 -17.52
CA GLN A 185 -23.87 0.68 -18.06
C GLN A 185 -24.27 1.92 -17.26
N ASN A 186 -24.17 1.83 -15.93
CA ASN A 186 -24.50 2.92 -14.99
C ASN A 186 -23.24 3.48 -14.31
N TRP A 187 -22.08 3.26 -14.92
CA TRP A 187 -20.80 3.64 -14.33
C TRP A 187 -20.60 5.15 -14.39
N THR A 188 -20.41 5.77 -13.22
CA THR A 188 -19.99 7.17 -13.08
C THR A 188 -18.51 7.23 -12.64
N PRO A 189 -17.77 8.30 -13.00
CA PRO A 189 -16.43 8.55 -12.48
C PRO A 189 -16.34 8.57 -10.96
N GLU A 190 -17.46 8.89 -10.30
CA GLU A 190 -17.61 8.91 -8.84
C GLU A 190 -17.64 7.49 -8.24
N MET A 191 -18.26 6.52 -8.92
CA MET A 191 -18.26 5.11 -8.50
C MET A 191 -16.89 4.43 -8.67
N GLU A 192 -16.07 4.86 -9.63
CA GLU A 192 -14.68 4.38 -9.77
C GLU A 192 -13.80 4.86 -8.61
N ARG A 193 -13.94 6.14 -8.21
CA ARG A 193 -13.28 6.72 -7.04
C ARG A 193 -13.64 5.99 -5.74
N ALA A 194 -14.91 5.61 -5.61
CA ALA A 194 -15.42 4.81 -4.49
C ALA A 194 -14.83 3.40 -4.41
N GLU A 195 -14.54 2.77 -5.55
CA GLU A 195 -14.12 1.38 -5.62
C GLU A 195 -12.60 1.18 -5.74
N THR A 196 -11.85 2.15 -6.25
CA THR A 196 -10.37 2.12 -6.29
C THR A 196 -9.74 2.31 -4.91
N GLY A 197 -10.55 2.56 -3.88
CA GLY A 197 -10.04 2.99 -2.59
C GLY A 197 -9.47 4.41 -2.63
N GLU A 198 -9.64 5.14 -3.74
CA GLU A 198 -9.42 6.57 -3.75
C GLU A 198 -10.31 7.20 -2.69
N ASP A 199 -11.55 6.76 -2.49
CA ASP A 199 -12.42 7.23 -1.42
C ASP A 199 -12.06 6.74 0.02
N GLU A 200 -11.16 5.77 0.23
CA GLU A 200 -10.61 5.58 1.60
C GLU A 200 -9.45 6.57 1.88
N GLU A 201 -8.82 7.10 0.84
CA GLU A 201 -7.86 8.22 0.94
C GLU A 201 -8.47 9.60 0.64
N ASP A 202 -9.69 9.70 0.08
CA ASP A 202 -10.44 10.92 -0.30
C ASP A 202 -11.78 11.09 0.44
N SER A 203 -12.50 10.05 0.90
CA SER A 203 -13.71 10.25 1.74
C SER A 203 -13.39 10.45 3.22
N ALA A 204 -12.14 10.18 3.63
CA ALA A 204 -11.59 10.76 4.85
C ALA A 204 -11.24 12.25 4.68
N LEU A 205 -11.45 12.85 3.50
CA LEU A 205 -11.35 14.29 3.27
C LEU A 205 -12.71 14.90 3.07
N GLY A 206 -13.13 15.65 4.09
CA GLY A 206 -14.18 16.62 3.95
C GLY A 206 -13.93 17.48 2.70
N THR A 207 -14.87 17.39 1.78
CA THR A 207 -15.04 18.36 0.72
C THR A 207 -15.37 19.71 1.36
N ASN A 208 -14.44 20.66 1.30
CA ASN A 208 -14.81 22.02 0.94
C ASN A 208 -14.32 22.24 -0.48
N GLY A 209 -15.29 22.45 -1.37
CA GLY A 209 -15.03 22.62 -2.78
C GLY A 209 -14.17 23.84 -3.08
N ASN A 210 -13.20 23.66 -3.97
CA ASN A 210 -13.26 24.35 -5.24
C ASN A 210 -12.45 23.57 -6.27
N GLY A 211 -13.14 23.19 -7.35
CA GLY A 211 -12.55 22.57 -8.50
C GLY A 211 -11.59 23.53 -9.19
N ALA A 212 -10.32 23.17 -9.14
CA ALA A 212 -9.31 23.45 -10.15
C ALA A 212 -8.31 22.29 -10.05
N ALA A 213 -7.58 21.99 -11.10
CA ALA A 213 -6.47 21.04 -11.06
C ALA A 213 -5.32 21.61 -10.18
N GLY A 214 -5.56 21.70 -8.87
CA GLY A 214 -4.79 22.46 -7.89
C GLY A 214 -4.35 21.60 -6.71
N HIS A 215 -3.28 22.04 -6.06
CA HIS A 215 -2.66 21.38 -4.92
C HIS A 215 -3.68 21.09 -3.81
N ARG A 216 -3.68 19.85 -3.30
CA ARG A 216 -4.63 19.37 -2.27
C ARG A 216 -4.28 20.00 -0.92
N GLN A 217 -5.24 20.62 -0.25
CA GLN A 217 -5.08 21.12 1.12
C GLN A 217 -5.52 20.08 2.15
N LEU A 218 -4.77 19.97 3.24
CA LEU A 218 -5.00 19.07 4.36
C LEU A 218 -4.92 19.86 5.66
N GLU A 219 -5.85 19.63 6.58
CA GLU A 219 -5.68 20.09 7.95
C GLU A 219 -4.90 19.03 8.75
N VAL A 220 -3.73 19.41 9.24
CA VAL A 220 -2.76 18.48 9.84
C VAL A 220 -2.24 18.96 11.18
N ALA A 221 -2.00 18.02 12.08
CA ALA A 221 -1.28 18.26 13.33
C ALA A 221 0.13 17.66 13.20
N VAL A 222 1.15 18.44 13.53
CA VAL A 222 2.54 17.96 13.50
C VAL A 222 2.77 17.09 14.73
N THR A 223 3.28 15.87 14.51
CA THR A 223 3.52 14.90 15.58
C THR A 223 4.97 14.78 15.98
N GLU A 224 5.90 14.92 15.02
CA GLU A 224 7.33 14.80 15.27
C GLU A 224 8.12 15.63 14.27
N VAL A 225 9.16 16.32 14.73
CA VAL A 225 10.14 17.00 13.87
C VAL A 225 11.47 16.29 14.01
N VAL A 226 11.88 15.53 12.99
CA VAL A 226 13.13 14.76 13.02
C VAL A 226 14.31 15.70 12.85
N ASP A 227 14.27 16.49 11.78
CA ASP A 227 15.24 17.52 11.45
C ASP A 227 14.56 18.62 10.60
N ALA A 228 15.32 19.60 10.13
CA ALA A 228 14.78 20.68 9.31
C ALA A 228 14.19 20.21 7.96
N SER A 229 14.55 19.01 7.50
CA SER A 229 14.18 18.44 6.20
C SER A 229 13.04 17.42 6.28
N GLU A 230 12.78 16.88 7.47
CA GLU A 230 11.82 15.82 7.68
C GLU A 230 11.05 15.99 8.98
N PHE A 231 9.73 15.94 8.85
CA PHE A 231 8.79 15.93 9.97
C PHE A 231 7.60 15.01 9.64
N TYR A 232 6.82 14.69 10.65
CA TYR A 232 5.64 13.84 10.56
C TYR A 232 4.40 14.61 10.98
N VAL A 233 3.30 14.29 10.30
CA VAL A 233 2.00 14.88 10.60
C VAL A 233 0.92 13.80 10.66
N GLN A 234 -0.13 14.07 11.43
CA GLN A 234 -1.40 13.37 11.39
C GLN A 234 -2.47 14.29 10.82
N ARG A 235 -3.51 13.70 10.25
CA ARG A 235 -4.68 14.45 9.76
C ARG A 235 -5.67 14.63 10.90
N VAL A 236 -6.13 15.86 11.11
CA VAL A 236 -6.92 16.23 12.30
C VAL A 236 -8.30 15.55 12.33
N HIS A 237 -8.93 15.40 11.17
CA HIS A 237 -10.27 14.82 11.02
C HIS A 237 -10.26 13.36 10.55
N GLU A 238 -9.19 12.62 10.88
CA GLU A 238 -9.06 11.23 10.45
C GLU A 238 -9.74 10.28 11.46
N PRO A 239 -10.87 9.63 11.11
CA PRO A 239 -11.64 8.81 12.05
C PRO A 239 -10.84 7.59 12.55
N ARG A 240 -9.88 7.12 11.75
CA ARG A 240 -8.97 6.03 12.14
C ARG A 240 -8.08 6.42 13.31
N VAL A 241 -7.63 7.68 13.42
CA VAL A 241 -6.82 8.16 14.54
C VAL A 241 -7.63 8.09 15.84
N GLN A 242 -8.88 8.55 15.80
CA GLN A 242 -9.79 8.49 16.95
C GLN A 242 -10.07 7.05 17.37
N TRP A 243 -10.41 6.18 16.42
CA TRP A 243 -10.65 4.76 16.70
C TRP A 243 -9.40 4.08 17.28
N VAL A 244 -8.20 4.33 16.73
CA VAL A 244 -6.95 3.78 17.28
C VAL A 244 -6.73 4.26 18.72
N ALA A 245 -6.96 5.54 19.01
CA ALA A 245 -6.81 6.09 20.35
C ALA A 245 -7.75 5.40 21.36
N GLU A 246 -9.01 5.17 21.00
CA GLU A 246 -9.97 4.42 21.83
C GLU A 246 -9.52 2.97 22.08
N GLN A 247 -9.07 2.27 21.05
CA GLN A 247 -8.57 0.90 21.19
C GLN A 247 -7.29 0.84 22.05
N MET A 248 -6.41 1.85 21.97
CA MET A 248 -5.22 1.92 22.81
C MET A 248 -5.56 2.11 24.30
N GLN A 249 -6.67 2.79 24.63
CA GLN A 249 -7.14 2.86 26.02
C GLN A 249 -7.54 1.49 26.55
N ALA A 250 -8.19 0.64 25.73
CA ALA A 250 -8.51 -0.74 26.11
C ALA A 250 -7.24 -1.57 26.34
N VAL A 251 -6.21 -1.38 25.49
CA VAL A 251 -4.89 -2.00 25.68
C VAL A 251 -4.24 -1.55 26.99
N ALA A 252 -4.36 -0.26 27.35
CA ALA A 252 -3.84 0.27 28.61
C ALA A 252 -4.55 -0.31 29.84
N ALA A 253 -5.88 -0.49 29.77
CA ALA A 253 -6.70 -1.01 30.86
C ALA A 253 -6.52 -2.53 31.08
N ALA A 254 -6.11 -3.27 30.05
CA ALA A 254 -5.88 -4.71 30.18
C ALA A 254 -4.72 -5.00 31.16
N PRO A 255 -4.83 -6.03 32.02
CA PRO A 255 -3.77 -6.39 32.94
C PRO A 255 -2.49 -6.77 32.16
N PRO A 256 -1.30 -6.45 32.69
CA PRO A 256 -0.06 -6.83 32.04
C PRO A 256 0.03 -8.35 31.91
N PRO A 257 0.52 -8.89 30.78
CA PRO A 257 0.68 -10.33 30.63
C PRO A 257 1.66 -10.86 31.69
N PRO A 258 1.45 -12.07 32.25
CA PRO A 258 2.34 -12.64 33.28
C PRO A 258 3.80 -12.77 32.82
N ILE A 259 3.99 -12.94 31.51
CA ILE A 259 5.30 -13.05 30.87
C ILE A 259 5.36 -11.98 29.76
N PRO A 260 6.41 -11.14 29.71
CA PRO A 260 6.60 -10.18 28.63
C PRO A 260 6.61 -10.88 27.26
N PRO A 261 6.01 -10.28 26.22
CA PRO A 261 6.02 -10.87 24.89
C PRO A 261 7.43 -10.85 24.30
N GLU A 262 7.84 -11.97 23.72
CA GLU A 262 9.07 -12.03 22.93
C GLU A 262 8.77 -11.53 21.51
N LEU A 263 9.22 -10.30 21.21
CA LEU A 263 8.98 -9.65 19.92
C LEU A 263 10.21 -9.78 19.01
N ARG A 264 9.97 -9.87 17.69
CA ARG A 264 11.04 -9.88 16.69
C ARG A 264 11.12 -8.55 15.95
N ALA A 265 12.33 -8.20 15.51
CA ALA A 265 12.50 -7.10 14.56
C ALA A 265 11.64 -7.35 13.31
N GLY A 266 10.92 -6.33 12.86
CA GLY A 266 9.93 -6.47 11.78
C GLY A 266 8.48 -6.68 12.23
N GLN A 267 8.22 -6.82 13.53
CA GLN A 267 6.88 -7.10 14.06
C GLN A 267 6.19 -5.82 14.53
N LEU A 268 4.87 -5.73 14.30
CA LEU A 268 4.01 -4.72 14.90
C LEU A 268 3.68 -5.08 16.36
N CYS A 269 3.69 -4.10 17.24
CA CYS A 269 3.42 -4.24 18.66
C CYS A 269 2.73 -2.98 19.22
N CYS A 270 2.16 -3.08 20.41
CA CYS A 270 1.79 -1.91 21.18
C CYS A 270 2.96 -1.57 22.12
N ALA A 271 3.35 -0.30 22.20
CA ALA A 271 4.41 0.16 23.08
C ALA A 271 3.93 1.34 23.92
N GLN A 272 4.39 1.42 25.17
CA GLN A 272 4.09 2.54 26.05
C GLN A 272 5.16 3.63 25.85
N PHE A 273 4.73 4.83 25.50
CA PHE A 273 5.62 5.98 25.34
C PHE A 273 6.06 6.50 26.71
N SER A 274 7.35 6.80 26.86
CA SER A 274 7.87 7.09 28.20
C SER A 274 7.45 8.45 28.75
N LEU A 275 7.12 9.43 27.90
CA LEU A 275 6.82 10.80 28.32
C LEU A 275 5.43 10.92 28.97
N ASP A 276 4.41 10.38 28.31
CA ASP A 276 3.00 10.49 28.73
C ASP A 276 2.44 9.21 29.37
N LYS A 277 3.22 8.12 29.35
CA LYS A 277 2.85 6.79 29.84
C LYS A 277 1.62 6.19 29.13
N GLN A 278 1.30 6.65 27.92
CA GLN A 278 0.21 6.11 27.11
C GLN A 278 0.69 5.03 26.15
N TRP A 279 -0.23 4.16 25.74
CA TRP A 279 0.04 3.06 24.82
C TRP A 279 -0.24 3.47 23.38
N TYR A 280 0.64 3.07 22.48
CA TYR A 280 0.59 3.43 21.07
C TYR A 280 0.93 2.24 20.17
N ARG A 281 0.51 2.32 18.92
CA ARG A 281 0.92 1.35 17.90
C ARG A 281 2.36 1.60 17.47
N ALA A 282 3.14 0.54 17.41
CA ALA A 282 4.56 0.59 17.18
C ALA A 282 5.04 -0.56 16.29
N TYR A 283 6.24 -0.39 15.75
CA TYR A 283 6.96 -1.36 14.96
C TYR A 283 8.35 -1.59 15.56
N VAL A 284 8.73 -2.85 15.75
CA VAL A 284 10.04 -3.20 16.31
C VAL A 284 11.10 -3.05 15.23
N GLU A 285 11.91 -2.00 15.32
CA GLU A 285 13.06 -1.79 14.43
C GLU A 285 14.24 -2.69 14.82
N LYS A 286 14.54 -2.76 16.13
CA LYS A 286 15.65 -3.57 16.66
C LYS A 286 15.29 -4.18 18.01
N THR A 287 15.81 -5.36 18.26
CA THR A 287 15.75 -6.05 19.56
C THR A 287 17.10 -5.92 20.26
N MET A 288 17.11 -5.64 21.57
CA MET A 288 18.31 -5.58 22.41
C MET A 288 18.20 -6.61 23.54
N PRO A 289 18.54 -7.88 23.29
CA PRO A 289 18.32 -8.96 24.25
C PRO A 289 19.10 -8.78 25.56
N LEU A 290 20.32 -8.25 25.49
CA LEU A 290 21.20 -8.06 26.65
C LEU A 290 20.62 -7.09 27.69
N SER A 291 19.86 -6.08 27.25
CA SER A 291 19.22 -5.08 28.12
C SER A 291 17.71 -5.30 28.26
N SER A 292 17.15 -6.36 27.68
CA SER A 292 15.70 -6.62 27.65
C SER A 292 14.89 -5.42 27.13
N GLN A 293 15.37 -4.83 26.04
CA GLN A 293 14.80 -3.63 25.43
C GLN A 293 14.53 -3.79 23.94
N TYR A 294 13.67 -2.93 23.41
CA TYR A 294 13.29 -2.86 22.01
C TYR A 294 13.42 -1.43 21.53
N GLN A 295 14.06 -1.23 20.38
CA GLN A 295 13.95 0.02 19.65
C GLN A 295 12.69 -0.05 18.79
N VAL A 296 11.73 0.82 19.07
CA VAL A 296 10.43 0.87 18.40
C VAL A 296 10.27 2.16 17.62
N TYR A 297 9.50 2.09 16.54
CA TYR A 297 9.03 3.23 15.74
C TYR A 297 7.51 3.34 15.91
N PHE A 298 7.03 4.48 16.42
CA PHE A 298 5.61 4.71 16.61
C PHE A 298 4.96 5.04 15.28
N ILE A 299 4.18 4.09 14.74
CA ILE A 299 3.73 4.12 13.35
C ILE A 299 2.72 5.23 13.05
N ASP A 300 2.11 5.79 14.10
CA ASP A 300 1.12 6.84 13.99
C ASP A 300 1.72 8.24 14.23
N PHE A 301 2.92 8.34 14.83
CA PHE A 301 3.53 9.62 15.21
C PHE A 301 4.87 9.90 14.52
N GLY A 302 5.60 8.86 14.10
CA GLY A 302 6.86 9.00 13.37
C GLY A 302 8.12 9.04 14.24
N ASN A 303 7.97 9.18 15.57
CA ASN A 303 9.09 9.18 16.50
C ASN A 303 9.56 7.75 16.84
N LYS A 304 10.76 7.66 17.41
CA LYS A 304 11.42 6.41 17.81
C LYS A 304 11.78 6.44 19.28
N GLU A 305 11.73 5.28 19.92
CA GLU A 305 12.11 5.16 21.32
C GLU A 305 12.70 3.78 21.63
N VAL A 306 13.56 3.72 22.65
CA VAL A 306 13.96 2.46 23.27
C VAL A 306 13.09 2.19 24.49
N VAL A 307 12.30 1.12 24.44
CA VAL A 307 11.37 0.72 25.50
C VAL A 307 11.78 -0.62 26.12
N SER A 308 11.47 -0.83 27.40
CA SER A 308 11.66 -2.12 28.08
C SER A 308 10.62 -3.14 27.62
N ASP A 309 10.94 -4.42 27.76
CA ASP A 309 10.03 -5.56 27.66
C ASP A 309 8.72 -5.44 28.46
N LYS A 310 8.71 -4.69 29.58
CA LYS A 310 7.51 -4.38 30.37
C LYS A 310 6.58 -3.35 29.71
N CYS A 311 7.12 -2.56 28.79
CA CYS A 311 6.43 -1.47 28.10
C CYS A 311 6.01 -1.88 26.68
N VAL A 312 5.93 -3.18 26.38
CA VAL A 312 5.47 -3.69 25.09
C VAL A 312 4.40 -4.76 25.25
N ARG A 313 3.46 -4.81 24.29
CA ARG A 313 2.37 -5.79 24.22
C ARG A 313 2.22 -6.28 22.77
N GLN A 314 1.69 -7.48 22.59
CA GLN A 314 1.32 -7.95 21.25
C GLN A 314 0.16 -7.10 20.71
N MET A 315 0.21 -6.82 19.41
CA MET A 315 -0.85 -6.07 18.73
C MET A 315 -1.95 -7.00 18.25
N GLU A 316 -3.20 -6.62 18.48
CA GLU A 316 -4.34 -7.37 17.94
C GLU A 316 -4.44 -7.24 16.41
N PRO A 317 -4.94 -8.26 15.70
CA PRO A 317 -5.07 -8.22 14.24
C PRO A 317 -5.90 -7.05 13.71
N ALA A 318 -6.93 -6.60 14.45
CA ALA A 318 -7.75 -5.46 14.07
C ALA A 318 -6.94 -4.15 14.08
N LEU A 319 -6.15 -3.93 15.14
CA LEU A 319 -5.23 -2.81 15.26
C LEU A 319 -4.12 -2.85 14.20
N ALA A 320 -3.62 -4.03 13.86
CA ALA A 320 -2.60 -4.21 12.83
C ALA A 320 -3.13 -3.99 11.40
N ALA A 321 -4.45 -4.07 11.20
CA ALA A 321 -5.07 -3.86 9.89
C ALA A 321 -5.23 -2.38 9.52
N VAL A 322 -5.26 -1.48 10.50
CA VAL A 322 -5.35 -0.03 10.26
C VAL A 322 -4.00 0.48 9.71
N PRO A 323 -3.99 1.26 8.61
CA PRO A 323 -2.74 1.81 8.06
C PRO A 323 -1.99 2.72 9.06
N PRO A 324 -0.68 2.92 8.90
CA PRO A 324 0.06 3.92 9.68
C PRO A 324 -0.53 5.31 9.48
N GLN A 325 -0.79 6.03 10.57
CA GLN A 325 -1.41 7.36 10.53
C GLN A 325 -0.39 8.49 10.41
N ALA A 326 0.91 8.21 10.62
CA ALA A 326 1.97 9.18 10.42
C ALA A 326 2.22 9.39 8.92
N LEU A 327 2.13 10.64 8.48
CA LEU A 327 2.49 11.07 7.13
C LEU A 327 3.84 11.76 7.17
N GLN A 328 4.83 11.17 6.50
CA GLN A 328 6.16 11.75 6.37
C GLN A 328 6.10 12.95 5.42
N CYS A 329 6.62 14.09 5.86
CA CYS A 329 6.56 15.35 5.13
C CYS A 329 7.94 16.04 5.04
N CYS A 330 8.08 16.91 4.05
CA CYS A 330 9.12 17.94 3.98
C CYS A 330 8.52 19.26 3.48
N LEU A 331 9.19 20.36 3.78
CA LEU A 331 8.79 21.67 3.25
C LEU A 331 9.10 21.75 1.76
N ALA A 332 8.09 22.12 0.97
CA ALA A 332 8.26 22.35 -0.46
C ALA A 332 9.09 23.61 -0.71
N TYR A 333 9.78 23.63 -1.86
CA TYR A 333 10.55 24.79 -2.35
C TYR A 333 11.74 25.23 -1.51
N LEU A 334 12.05 24.57 -0.39
CA LEU A 334 13.18 24.92 0.47
C LEU A 334 14.31 23.90 0.38
N LYS A 335 15.54 24.41 0.47
CA LYS A 335 16.76 23.68 0.80
C LYS A 335 17.18 24.08 2.21
N VAL A 336 17.15 23.12 3.13
CA VAL A 336 17.55 23.32 4.53
C VAL A 336 18.92 22.69 4.80
N PRO A 337 19.65 23.14 5.83
CA PRO A 337 20.92 22.53 6.22
C PRO A 337 20.73 21.06 6.60
N ILE A 338 21.62 20.20 6.12
CA ILE A 338 21.59 18.76 6.42
C ILE A 338 22.03 18.55 7.88
N ALA A 339 21.44 17.56 8.55
CA ALA A 339 21.82 17.20 9.91
C ALA A 339 23.34 17.00 10.05
N GLY A 340 23.94 17.67 11.03
CA GLY A 340 25.39 17.65 11.28
C GLY A 340 26.18 18.80 10.63
N VAL A 341 25.55 19.61 9.76
CA VAL A 341 26.12 20.85 9.20
C VAL A 341 25.79 22.04 10.11
N GLU A 342 26.56 23.13 9.97
CA GLU A 342 26.29 24.41 10.65
C GLU A 342 24.84 24.88 10.37
N TYR A 343 24.21 25.51 11.37
CA TYR A 343 22.81 25.98 11.33
C TYR A 343 21.73 24.88 11.25
N ALA A 344 22.08 23.59 11.16
CA ALA A 344 21.10 22.51 11.09
C ALA A 344 20.29 22.35 12.39
N ASN A 345 20.94 22.54 13.54
CA ASN A 345 20.28 22.45 14.84
C ASN A 345 19.34 23.63 15.08
N GLU A 346 19.77 24.82 14.66
CA GLU A 346 19.02 26.07 14.71
C GLU A 346 17.80 25.99 13.78
N ALA A 347 17.98 25.51 12.54
CA ALA A 347 16.90 25.29 11.59
C ALA A 347 15.86 24.30 12.14
N ARG A 348 16.32 23.18 12.72
CA ARG A 348 15.43 22.22 13.39
C ARG A 348 14.71 22.87 14.57
N ALA A 349 15.40 23.62 15.42
CA ALA A 349 14.81 24.25 16.60
C ALA A 349 13.74 25.28 16.22
N LEU A 350 13.99 26.12 15.21
CA LEU A 350 13.00 27.07 14.70
C LEU A 350 11.81 26.31 14.10
N LEU A 351 12.05 25.28 13.28
CA LEU A 351 10.97 24.46 12.74
C LEU A 351 10.13 23.82 13.86
N THR A 352 10.76 23.24 14.88
CA THR A 352 10.05 22.71 16.05
C THR A 352 9.25 23.78 16.78
N GLN A 353 9.77 25.00 16.89
CA GLN A 353 9.05 26.12 17.51
C GLN A 353 7.81 26.52 16.70
N LEU A 354 7.95 26.68 15.39
CA LEU A 354 6.85 27.04 14.47
C LEU A 354 5.78 25.96 14.42
N LEU A 355 6.20 24.68 14.40
CA LEU A 355 5.29 23.55 14.32
C LEU A 355 4.74 23.09 15.68
N GLY A 356 5.39 23.46 16.78
CA GLY A 356 5.12 22.97 18.14
C GLY A 356 3.96 23.65 18.86
N GLY A 357 3.26 24.60 18.22
CA GLY A 357 2.16 25.36 18.83
C GLY A 357 0.91 24.53 19.18
N GLY A 358 0.87 23.25 18.81
CA GLY A 358 -0.25 22.33 19.07
C GLY A 358 -1.54 22.66 18.32
N GLN A 359 -1.54 23.74 17.53
CA GLN A 359 -2.64 24.10 16.65
C GLN A 359 -2.50 23.36 15.32
N PRO A 360 -3.63 22.99 14.70
CA PRO A 360 -3.61 22.39 13.38
C PRO A 360 -3.12 23.41 12.34
N LEU A 361 -2.35 22.93 11.37
CA LEU A 361 -1.82 23.68 10.25
C LEU A 361 -2.55 23.31 8.97
N THR A 362 -2.63 24.25 8.03
CA THR A 362 -3.09 23.96 6.67
C THR A 362 -1.88 23.56 5.82
N ALA A 363 -1.80 22.29 5.47
CA ALA A 363 -0.78 21.74 4.59
C ALA A 363 -1.28 21.67 3.15
N THR A 364 -0.60 22.35 2.23
CA THR A 364 -0.87 22.24 0.79
C THR A 364 0.12 21.27 0.17
N VAL A 365 -0.37 20.14 -0.36
CA VAL A 365 0.45 19.09 -0.95
C VAL A 365 0.89 19.49 -2.36
N ILE A 366 2.19 19.77 -2.49
CA ILE A 366 2.82 20.16 -3.75
C ILE A 366 3.19 18.94 -4.59
N SER A 367 3.82 17.95 -3.98
CA SER A 367 4.20 16.72 -4.66
C SER A 367 4.23 15.53 -3.70
N LYS A 368 4.21 14.32 -4.27
CA LYS A 368 4.32 13.06 -3.55
C LYS A 368 5.54 12.30 -4.07
N GLU A 369 6.49 12.02 -3.19
CA GLU A 369 7.68 11.22 -3.49
C GLU A 369 7.45 9.77 -3.05
N LYS A 370 7.61 8.84 -3.99
CA LYS A 370 7.53 7.41 -3.68
C LYS A 370 8.79 6.97 -2.92
N PRO A 371 8.67 6.04 -1.95
CA PRO A 371 9.83 5.41 -1.34
C PRO A 371 10.81 4.87 -2.40
N GLY A 372 12.10 5.04 -2.14
CA GLY A 372 13.15 4.59 -3.06
C GLY A 372 13.29 3.07 -3.10
N ALA A 373 13.87 2.53 -4.18
CA ALA A 373 14.05 1.08 -4.34
C ALA A 373 14.95 0.43 -3.26
N LYS A 374 15.73 1.23 -2.51
CA LYS A 374 16.59 0.78 -1.41
C LYS A 374 15.86 0.77 -0.06
N ASP A 375 14.68 1.37 0.01
CA ASP A 375 13.90 1.46 1.23
C ASP A 375 13.24 0.13 1.54
N ASN A 376 13.17 -0.22 2.83
CA ASN A 376 12.59 -1.49 3.23
C ASN A 376 11.06 -1.42 3.11
N ALA A 377 10.53 -1.90 1.99
CA ALA A 377 9.10 -1.88 1.67
C ALA A 377 8.16 -2.49 2.74
N LYS A 378 8.69 -3.26 3.70
CA LYS A 378 7.90 -3.84 4.80
C LYS A 378 7.76 -2.92 6.02
N HIS A 379 8.61 -1.90 6.14
CA HIS A 379 8.66 -1.08 7.34
C HIS A 379 7.64 0.08 7.22
N PRO A 380 6.81 0.32 8.26
CA PRO A 380 5.68 1.26 8.21
C PRO A 380 6.00 2.70 7.80
N ARG A 381 7.21 3.20 8.09
CA ARG A 381 7.69 4.50 7.59
C ARG A 381 7.50 4.70 6.08
N TRP A 382 7.67 3.63 5.29
CA TRP A 382 7.56 3.69 3.83
C TRP A 382 6.21 3.15 3.31
N ALA A 383 5.21 3.01 4.20
CA ALA A 383 3.87 2.62 3.79
C ALA A 383 3.16 3.72 2.99
N ASN A 384 3.47 4.99 3.32
CA ASN A 384 2.91 6.17 2.67
C ASN A 384 3.99 6.86 1.82
N ASN A 385 3.57 7.63 0.81
CA ASN A 385 4.48 8.51 0.07
C ASN A 385 4.94 9.67 0.96
N LYS A 386 6.19 10.11 0.79
CA LYS A 386 6.67 11.34 1.43
C LYS A 386 6.01 12.54 0.73
N LEU A 387 5.43 13.45 1.50
CA LEU A 387 4.72 14.61 0.98
C LEU A 387 5.61 15.84 1.01
N ALA A 388 5.79 16.51 -0.13
CA ALA A 388 6.32 17.87 -0.14
C ALA A 388 5.15 18.84 0.04
N VAL A 389 5.17 19.63 1.13
CA VAL A 389 4.04 20.47 1.53
C VAL A 389 4.48 21.92 1.79
N THR A 390 3.60 22.88 1.54
CA THR A 390 3.69 24.19 2.20
C THR A 390 2.79 24.17 3.43
N LEU A 391 3.20 24.85 4.50
CA LEU A 391 2.48 24.87 5.77
C LEU A 391 2.13 26.31 6.11
N VAL A 392 0.83 26.55 6.33
CA VAL A 392 0.32 27.85 6.73
C VAL A 392 -0.44 27.72 8.04
N GLU A 393 -0.15 28.62 8.97
CA GLU A 393 -0.92 28.76 10.20
C GLU A 393 -2.31 29.37 9.92
N PRO A 394 -3.41 28.76 10.43
CA PRO A 394 -4.76 29.23 10.11
C PRO A 394 -5.07 30.66 10.55
N ASN A 395 -4.48 31.12 11.67
CA ASN A 395 -4.84 32.38 12.31
C ASN A 395 -3.93 33.55 11.92
N SER A 396 -2.66 33.27 11.61
CA SER A 396 -1.65 34.29 11.30
C SER A 396 -1.41 34.45 9.80
N GLN A 397 -1.90 33.51 8.97
CA GLN A 397 -1.44 33.33 7.58
C GLN A 397 0.09 33.22 7.44
N GLY A 398 0.79 32.94 8.54
CA GLY A 398 2.24 32.77 8.55
C GLY A 398 2.60 31.51 7.78
N ASP A 399 3.36 31.68 6.70
CA ASP A 399 3.97 30.56 5.98
C ASP A 399 5.26 30.16 6.69
N VAL A 400 5.33 28.91 7.14
CA VAL A 400 6.49 28.35 7.84
C VAL A 400 7.76 28.47 6.97
N ALA A 401 7.63 28.40 5.65
CA ALA A 401 8.73 28.57 4.72
C ALA A 401 9.30 29.99 4.76
N VAL A 402 8.43 31.00 4.85
CA VAL A 402 8.83 32.41 4.93
C VAL A 402 9.63 32.68 6.20
N GLU A 403 9.16 32.18 7.34
CA GLU A 403 9.85 32.35 8.63
C GLU A 403 11.26 31.72 8.61
N LEU A 404 11.41 30.53 8.03
CA LEU A 404 12.71 29.88 7.87
C LEU A 404 13.66 30.64 6.93
N LEU A 405 13.13 31.20 5.84
CA LEU A 405 13.91 32.02 4.90
C LEU A 405 14.36 33.32 5.56
N CYS A 406 13.46 34.06 6.20
CA CYS A 406 13.76 35.31 6.90
C CYS A 406 14.76 35.11 8.05
N ALA A 407 14.75 33.96 8.72
CA ALA A 407 15.75 33.61 9.73
C ALA A 407 17.13 33.25 9.14
N GLY A 408 17.23 33.09 7.81
CA GLY A 408 18.45 32.64 7.13
C GLY A 408 18.77 31.17 7.40
N LEU A 409 17.76 30.35 7.70
CA LEU A 409 17.90 28.92 8.05
C LEU A 409 17.42 27.98 6.92
N ALA A 410 17.04 28.55 5.78
CA ALA A 410 16.73 27.84 4.54
C ALA A 410 17.20 28.66 3.32
N ARG A 411 17.30 27.99 2.18
CA ARG A 411 17.63 28.57 0.86
C ARG A 411 16.64 28.14 -0.18
N LEU A 412 16.48 28.94 -1.24
CA LEU A 412 15.68 28.57 -2.39
C LEU A 412 16.50 27.78 -3.42
N PRO A 413 15.91 26.78 -4.10
CA PRO A 413 16.56 26.11 -5.21
C PRO A 413 16.65 27.04 -6.42
N LYS A 414 17.73 26.91 -7.20
CA LYS A 414 17.90 27.67 -8.45
C LYS A 414 16.74 27.42 -9.41
N LEU A 415 16.11 28.49 -9.90
CA LEU A 415 15.03 28.43 -10.89
C LEU A 415 15.38 27.63 -12.15
N THR A 416 16.67 27.56 -12.51
CA THR A 416 17.17 26.75 -13.64
C THR A 416 16.99 25.25 -13.45
N ARG A 417 16.95 24.76 -12.20
CA ARG A 417 16.74 23.34 -11.87
C ARG A 417 15.26 22.96 -11.74
N VAL A 418 14.38 23.96 -11.63
CA VAL A 418 12.94 23.77 -11.47
C VAL A 418 12.31 23.67 -12.86
N LYS A 419 11.59 22.58 -13.14
CA LYS A 419 10.93 22.38 -14.44
C LYS A 419 9.48 22.86 -14.45
N ASP A 420 8.79 22.70 -13.33
CA ASP A 420 7.38 23.04 -13.19
C ASP A 420 7.18 24.57 -13.14
N PRO A 421 6.34 25.15 -14.02
CA PRO A 421 6.09 26.59 -14.03
C PRO A 421 5.42 27.11 -12.75
N LEU A 422 4.52 26.33 -12.13
CA LEU A 422 3.87 26.76 -10.88
C LEU A 422 4.87 26.81 -9.73
N ALA A 423 5.73 25.79 -9.62
CA ALA A 423 6.85 25.81 -8.69
C ALA A 423 7.81 26.98 -8.91
N LYS A 424 8.09 27.37 -10.16
CA LYS A 424 8.93 28.55 -10.45
C LYS A 424 8.30 29.83 -9.93
N GLN A 425 6.99 30.00 -10.15
CA GLN A 425 6.27 31.17 -9.66
C GLN A 425 6.29 31.21 -8.13
N ALA A 426 5.97 30.10 -7.46
CA ALA A 426 6.02 30.03 -5.99
C ALA A 426 7.43 30.35 -5.43
N ILE A 427 8.50 29.87 -6.08
CA ILE A 427 9.88 30.19 -5.68
C ILE A 427 10.22 31.66 -5.91
N GLN A 428 9.71 32.27 -7.00
CA GLN A 428 9.88 33.71 -7.25
C GLN A 428 9.14 34.53 -6.18
N ASP A 429 7.95 34.11 -5.77
CA ASP A 429 7.18 34.77 -4.71
C ASP A 429 7.89 34.70 -3.35
N LEU A 430 8.71 33.65 -3.12
CA LEU A 430 9.50 33.48 -1.91
C LEU A 430 10.87 34.19 -1.94
N SER A 431 11.37 34.62 -3.11
CA SER A 431 12.73 35.18 -3.24
C SER A 431 13.00 36.44 -2.41
N PRO A 432 12.03 37.38 -2.21
CA PRO A 432 12.28 38.57 -1.40
C PRO A 432 12.64 38.25 0.06
N TYR A 433 12.10 37.16 0.62
CA TYR A 433 12.36 36.75 2.01
C TYR A 433 13.78 36.18 2.18
N GLU A 434 14.29 35.46 1.18
CA GLU A 434 15.68 35.02 1.15
C GLU A 434 16.65 36.19 1.02
N GLU A 435 16.30 37.18 0.18
CA GLU A 435 17.08 38.41 0.00
C GLU A 435 17.15 39.23 1.29
N GLU A 436 16.05 39.35 2.05
CA GLU A 436 16.05 40.02 3.35
C GLU A 436 17.07 39.38 4.32
N ALA A 437 17.08 38.05 4.42
CA ALA A 437 18.03 37.34 5.27
C ALA A 437 19.49 37.49 4.80
N ARG A 438 19.70 37.57 3.48
CA ARG A 438 21.02 37.80 2.86
C ARG A 438 21.54 39.21 3.15
N GLU A 439 20.71 40.23 3.02
CA GLU A 439 21.06 41.63 3.34
C GLU A 439 21.34 41.81 4.84
N ALA A 440 20.53 41.16 5.69
CA ALA A 440 20.68 41.19 7.14
C ALA A 440 21.80 40.27 7.67
N ARG A 441 22.46 39.48 6.81
CA ARG A 441 23.49 38.48 7.17
C ARG A 441 23.06 37.54 8.28
N ARG A 442 21.83 37.02 8.19
CA ARG A 442 21.27 36.08 9.18
C ARG A 442 21.64 34.64 8.85
N GLY A 443 21.86 33.82 9.88
CA GLY A 443 22.04 32.37 9.76
C GLY A 443 23.12 31.98 8.74
N LEU A 444 22.71 31.23 7.72
CA LEU A 444 23.54 30.75 6.62
C LEU A 444 24.32 31.86 5.89
N TYR A 445 23.84 33.11 5.95
CA TYR A 445 24.45 34.26 5.27
C TYR A 445 25.42 35.07 6.14
N THR A 446 25.70 34.64 7.37
CA THR A 446 26.55 35.38 8.33
C THR A 446 27.95 35.64 7.76
N TYR A 447 28.54 34.65 7.07
CA TYR A 447 29.90 34.72 6.53
C TYR A 447 29.96 34.97 5.01
N GLY A 448 28.85 35.37 4.40
CA GLY A 448 28.70 35.53 2.95
C GLY A 448 27.72 34.52 2.37
N ASP A 449 27.60 34.49 1.04
CA ASP A 449 26.75 33.52 0.37
C ASP A 449 27.36 32.12 0.53
N PRO A 450 26.65 31.15 1.16
CA PRO A 450 27.11 29.76 1.23
C PRO A 450 27.23 29.24 -0.20
N GLY A 451 28.47 29.28 -0.71
CA GLY A 451 28.76 29.02 -2.11
C GLY A 451 28.18 27.69 -2.62
N ASP A 452 27.98 27.63 -3.93
CA ASP A 452 27.40 26.48 -4.66
C ASP A 452 28.17 25.14 -4.52
N SER A 453 29.27 25.10 -3.77
CA SER A 453 30.22 23.98 -3.73
C SER A 453 29.69 22.70 -3.07
N GLU A 454 28.58 22.75 -2.32
CA GLU A 454 27.95 21.52 -1.79
C GLU A 454 27.19 20.72 -2.88
N ASP A 455 26.98 21.28 -4.07
CA ASP A 455 26.39 20.55 -5.21
C ASP A 455 27.42 19.68 -5.99
N GLU A 456 28.72 19.68 -5.62
CA GLU A 456 29.78 18.89 -6.29
C GLU A 456 30.27 17.65 -5.52
N GLU A 457 29.66 17.27 -4.39
CA GLU A 457 29.95 15.97 -3.77
C GLU A 457 29.29 14.82 -4.57
N LYS A 458 29.99 14.36 -5.61
CA LYS A 458 29.83 12.98 -6.07
C LYS A 458 30.01 12.08 -4.85
N PRO A 459 29.12 11.10 -4.60
CA PRO A 459 29.30 10.17 -3.50
C PRO A 459 30.70 9.56 -3.60
N ALA A 460 31.46 9.60 -2.50
CA ALA A 460 32.82 9.10 -2.44
C ALA A 460 32.91 7.75 -3.17
N PRO A 461 33.89 7.55 -4.09
CA PRO A 461 34.04 6.27 -4.75
C PRO A 461 34.19 5.21 -3.66
N LYS A 462 33.34 4.18 -3.69
CA LYS A 462 33.42 3.03 -2.79
C LYS A 462 34.88 2.60 -2.74
N ALA A 463 35.47 2.57 -1.55
CA ALA A 463 36.80 2.03 -1.34
C ALA A 463 36.89 0.69 -2.07
N ALA A 464 37.74 0.63 -3.10
CA ALA A 464 37.99 -0.61 -3.80
C ALA A 464 38.43 -1.63 -2.76
N ALA A 465 37.77 -2.79 -2.74
CA ALA A 465 38.10 -3.88 -1.85
C ALA A 465 39.58 -4.26 -2.06
N TRP A 466 40.43 -3.80 -1.15
CA TRP A 466 41.80 -4.25 -1.05
C TRP A 466 41.79 -5.73 -0.63
N GLY A 467 42.47 -6.56 -1.41
CA GLY A 467 42.94 -7.87 -0.99
C GLY A 467 42.07 -9.06 -1.39
N LYS A 468 42.38 -9.66 -2.53
CA LYS A 468 42.40 -11.13 -2.62
C LYS A 468 43.88 -11.55 -2.70
N PRO A 469 44.40 -12.34 -1.75
CA PRO A 469 45.69 -12.98 -1.96
C PRO A 469 45.57 -14.00 -3.10
N ARG A 470 46.59 -14.02 -3.96
CA ARG A 470 46.79 -15.03 -5.00
C ARG A 470 47.20 -16.36 -4.40
#